data_AF-A0A8C6DKW6-F1
#
_entry.id   AF-A0A8C6DKW6-F1
#
_cell.length_a   1.000
_cell.length_b   1.000
_cell.length_c   1.000
_cell.angle_alpha   90.00
_cell.angle_beta   90.00
_cell.angle_gamma   90.00
#
_symmetry.space_group_name_H-M   'P 1'
#
loop_
_entity.id
_entity.type
_entity.pdbx_description
1 polymer ?
#
loop_
_entity_poly.entity_id
_entity_poly.type
_entity_poly.pdbx_seq_one_letter_code
_entity_poly.pdbx_strand_id
1 'polypeptide(L)'
;MALAAVTPPQSAQRTLPDRTGQRGQRAPAAYSSRAGCTQGPRPRLRGPWALIFVVLGVLLLVKPASAMSIRKDEVHQQLSTPLEWILQQKLCLPGFYMEESSGDCAPCTDGIDYTNHSNTLPSCLLCTTCKSGEEEKSRCTSTKDTDCQCKPGTFRREDAPEFCQKCSTRCPDGKVMVMDCTPWSNIKCVDQESGASLLVIGIVTGLVITIVLIGCVVWRFFKGVFGECWHKVKKLTEDNAQSHNEARRLSAENSSTSEVLLGRISEERTATGSS
;
A
#
# COMPACT_ATOMS: atom_id res chain seq x y z
N MET A 1 -57.25 -52.96 6.52
CA MET A 1 -56.31 -53.13 5.40
C MET A 1 -55.00 -53.69 5.95
N ALA A 2 -54.34 -54.56 5.15
CA ALA A 2 -52.91 -54.91 5.10
C ALA A 2 -52.00 -54.44 6.27
N LEU A 3 -51.42 -55.35 7.06
CA LEU A 3 -50.07 -55.97 6.87
C LEU A 3 -48.92 -54.95 7.05
N ALA A 4 -48.15 -54.97 8.14
CA ALA A 4 -47.03 -55.90 8.46
C ALA A 4 -45.72 -55.57 7.68
N ALA A 5 -44.49 -55.70 8.20
CA ALA A 5 -43.95 -55.88 9.57
C ALA A 5 -42.39 -55.73 9.51
N VAL A 6 -41.66 -56.09 10.60
CA VAL A 6 -40.23 -56.50 10.63
C VAL A 6 -39.13 -55.42 10.52
N THR A 7 -38.49 -55.14 11.66
CA THR A 7 -37.05 -54.75 11.85
C THR A 7 -36.15 -56.01 11.73
N PRO A 8 -34.80 -55.99 11.52
CA PRO A 8 -33.79 -55.14 12.19
C PRO A 8 -32.50 -54.83 11.34
N PRO A 9 -31.35 -54.37 11.91
CA PRO A 9 -30.13 -54.07 11.14
C PRO A 9 -28.96 -55.08 11.30
N GLN A 10 -28.06 -55.10 10.31
CA GLN A 10 -26.69 -55.67 10.36
C GLN A 10 -25.76 -54.78 9.49
N SER A 11 -24.49 -54.47 9.75
CA SER A 11 -23.39 -54.95 10.63
C SER A 11 -22.29 -55.80 9.93
N ALA A 12 -21.08 -55.24 9.93
CA ALA A 12 -19.74 -55.84 9.74
C ALA A 12 -19.40 -56.72 8.51
N GLN A 13 -18.24 -56.47 7.91
CA GLN A 13 -17.18 -57.50 7.84
C GLN A 13 -15.77 -56.90 7.68
N ARG A 14 -14.73 -57.63 8.15
CA ARG A 14 -13.30 -57.36 7.91
C ARG A 14 -12.75 -58.32 6.84
N THR A 15 -11.69 -57.97 6.11
CA THR A 15 -10.55 -58.90 5.84
C THR A 15 -9.30 -58.25 5.21
N LEU A 16 -8.14 -58.77 5.63
CA LEU A 16 -6.80 -58.84 5.00
C LEU A 16 -6.52 -60.37 4.81
N PRO A 17 -5.46 -60.91 4.15
CA PRO A 17 -4.34 -60.31 3.39
C PRO A 17 -4.36 -60.79 1.90
N ASP A 18 -3.34 -61.28 1.15
CA ASP A 18 -1.94 -61.69 1.40
C ASP A 18 -1.08 -61.84 0.09
N ARG A 19 0.18 -62.29 0.25
CA ARG A 19 1.04 -63.18 -0.60
C ARG A 19 0.54 -63.62 -2.02
N THR A 20 1.39 -63.92 -3.03
CA THR A 20 2.84 -64.30 -3.05
C THR A 20 3.47 -64.12 -4.46
N GLY A 21 4.81 -64.17 -4.57
CA GLY A 21 5.59 -64.27 -5.83
C GLY A 21 6.76 -63.28 -5.87
N GLN A 22 8.06 -63.59 -5.77
CA GLN A 22 8.90 -64.68 -6.32
C GLN A 22 8.86 -64.75 -7.86
N ARG A 23 9.99 -64.84 -8.60
CA ARG A 23 11.42 -64.99 -8.24
C ARG A 23 12.32 -64.76 -9.47
N GLY A 24 13.57 -64.32 -9.29
CA GLY A 24 14.63 -64.40 -10.30
C GLY A 24 15.23 -63.06 -10.74
N GLN A 25 16.50 -62.93 -11.10
CA GLN A 25 17.80 -63.36 -10.54
C GLN A 25 18.87 -62.81 -11.51
N ARG A 26 19.93 -62.18 -10.98
CA ARG A 26 21.28 -62.01 -11.59
C ARG A 26 21.43 -61.36 -13.00
N ALA A 27 22.05 -60.17 -13.00
CA ALA A 27 23.43 -59.90 -13.47
C ALA A 27 23.88 -60.42 -14.88
N PRO A 28 24.66 -59.63 -15.65
CA PRO A 28 25.87 -58.95 -15.17
C PRO A 28 26.02 -57.47 -15.57
N ALA A 29 27.13 -56.87 -15.12
CA ALA A 29 27.51 -55.49 -15.45
C ALA A 29 28.20 -55.40 -16.82
N ALA A 30 28.06 -54.24 -17.48
CA ALA A 30 28.88 -53.84 -18.62
C ALA A 30 29.27 -52.36 -18.48
N TYR A 31 30.57 -52.10 -18.42
CA TYR A 31 31.13 -50.74 -18.38
C TYR A 31 31.21 -50.20 -19.82
N SER A 32 30.46 -49.14 -20.13
CA SER A 32 30.66 -48.39 -21.38
C SER A 32 30.16 -46.94 -21.26
N SER A 33 31.08 -46.01 -21.39
CA SER A 33 30.82 -44.58 -21.43
C SER A 33 30.72 -44.06 -22.87
N ARG A 34 29.50 -43.94 -23.43
CA ARG A 34 29.22 -43.02 -24.57
C ARG A 34 27.72 -42.85 -24.86
N ALA A 35 27.26 -41.60 -24.71
CA ALA A 35 26.18 -41.01 -25.50
C ALA A 35 26.54 -39.51 -25.67
N GLY A 36 26.38 -38.86 -26.82
CA GLY A 36 25.65 -39.26 -28.04
C GLY A 36 24.49 -38.29 -28.25
N CYS A 37 24.76 -37.14 -28.88
CA CYS A 37 23.86 -35.98 -28.83
C CYS A 37 23.21 -35.64 -30.17
N THR A 38 21.93 -36.00 -30.35
CA THR A 38 21.00 -35.46 -31.38
C THR A 38 19.56 -35.81 -30.99
N GLN A 39 18.50 -35.01 -31.19
CA GLN A 39 18.28 -33.56 -31.37
C GLN A 39 16.84 -33.29 -30.84
N GLY A 40 16.61 -32.41 -29.86
CA GLY A 40 15.95 -31.11 -30.09
C GLY A 40 14.44 -31.13 -29.79
N PRO A 41 13.72 -29.98 -29.79
CA PRO A 41 14.14 -28.59 -29.55
C PRO A 41 13.88 -28.15 -28.09
N ARG A 42 14.28 -26.93 -27.70
CA ARG A 42 14.09 -26.37 -26.34
C ARG A 42 12.91 -25.38 -26.28
N PRO A 43 12.11 -25.41 -25.21
CA PRO A 43 11.59 -24.21 -24.57
C PRO A 43 12.50 -23.82 -23.39
N ARG A 44 13.36 -22.82 -23.57
CA ARG A 44 14.12 -22.19 -22.47
C ARG A 44 13.26 -21.10 -21.81
N LEU A 45 13.53 -20.84 -20.52
CA LEU A 45 13.01 -19.70 -19.73
C LEU A 45 11.47 -19.61 -19.59
N ARG A 46 10.95 -20.07 -18.43
CA ARG A 46 9.71 -19.49 -17.85
C ARG A 46 9.85 -19.11 -16.37
N GLY A 47 10.95 -18.42 -16.10
CA GLY A 47 11.25 -17.58 -14.94
C GLY A 47 12.44 -16.71 -15.35
N PRO A 48 12.46 -15.39 -15.11
CA PRO A 48 11.68 -14.65 -14.12
C PRO A 48 10.48 -13.85 -14.67
N TRP A 49 10.02 -14.10 -15.91
CA TRP A 49 8.96 -13.31 -16.57
C TRP A 49 7.65 -13.19 -15.76
N ALA A 50 7.30 -14.15 -14.91
CA ALA A 50 6.15 -14.03 -14.01
C ALA A 50 6.27 -12.84 -13.04
N LEU A 51 7.46 -12.58 -12.49
CA LEU A 51 7.71 -11.41 -11.64
C LEU A 51 7.68 -10.11 -12.45
N ILE A 52 8.14 -10.14 -13.71
CA ILE A 52 8.04 -8.99 -14.62
C ILE A 52 6.57 -8.66 -14.89
N PHE A 53 5.72 -9.65 -15.20
CA PHE A 53 4.29 -9.41 -15.39
C PHE A 53 3.55 -8.98 -14.10
N VAL A 54 3.95 -9.46 -12.92
CA VAL A 54 3.39 -9.00 -11.64
C VAL A 54 3.80 -7.56 -11.34
N VAL A 55 5.09 -7.21 -11.48
CA VAL A 55 5.59 -5.85 -11.27
C VAL A 55 5.00 -4.87 -12.29
N LEU A 56 4.93 -5.26 -13.57
CA LEU A 56 4.31 -4.46 -14.62
C LEU A 56 2.79 -4.32 -14.41
N GLY A 57 2.11 -5.38 -13.94
CA GLY A 57 0.70 -5.35 -13.58
C GLY A 57 0.41 -4.41 -12.40
N VAL A 58 1.25 -4.41 -11.37
CA VAL A 58 1.16 -3.46 -10.24
C VAL A 58 1.46 -2.02 -10.70
N LEU A 59 2.45 -1.81 -11.57
CA LEU A 59 2.74 -0.50 -12.20
C LEU A 59 1.62 -0.02 -13.15
N LEU A 60 0.78 -0.91 -13.66
CA LEU A 60 -0.40 -0.57 -14.47
C LEU A 60 -1.66 -0.35 -13.62
N LEU A 61 -1.75 -1.00 -12.45
CA LEU A 61 -2.77 -0.70 -11.43
C LEU A 61 -2.51 0.65 -10.73
N VAL A 62 -1.26 1.12 -10.68
CA VAL A 62 -0.91 2.49 -10.24
C VAL A 62 -0.77 3.41 -11.45
N LYS A 63 -1.91 3.73 -12.09
CA LYS A 63 -2.06 5.00 -12.82
C LYS A 63 -3.11 5.87 -12.14
N PRO A 64 -2.81 7.14 -11.84
CA PRO A 64 -3.82 8.07 -11.35
C PRO A 64 -4.85 8.37 -12.45
N ALA A 65 -5.96 8.98 -12.04
CA ALA A 65 -6.91 9.59 -12.97
C ALA A 65 -6.26 10.74 -13.78
N SER A 66 -7.04 11.30 -14.71
CA SER A 66 -6.70 12.52 -15.45
C SER A 66 -5.57 12.40 -16.47
N ALA A 67 -5.78 11.54 -17.48
CA ALA A 67 -5.35 11.88 -18.84
C ALA A 67 -6.24 13.03 -19.38
N MET A 68 -6.11 14.21 -18.78
CA MET A 68 -6.87 15.39 -19.18
C MET A 68 -6.31 15.86 -20.52
N SER A 69 -7.12 15.75 -21.58
CA SER A 69 -6.72 16.21 -22.90
C SER A 69 -6.47 17.71 -22.84
N ILE A 70 -5.20 18.13 -22.99
CA ILE A 70 -4.86 19.53 -23.18
C ILE A 70 -5.32 19.91 -24.58
N ARG A 71 -6.60 20.29 -24.67
CA ARG A 71 -7.17 20.95 -25.83
C ARG A 71 -6.35 22.21 -26.02
N LYS A 72 -5.65 22.29 -27.15
CA LYS A 72 -4.88 23.48 -27.52
C LYS A 72 -5.84 24.49 -28.13
N ASP A 73 -6.72 25.03 -27.29
CA ASP A 73 -7.59 26.12 -27.66
C ASP A 73 -6.70 27.34 -27.96
N GLU A 74 -6.77 27.84 -29.19
CA GLU A 74 -6.04 29.04 -29.63
C GLU A 74 -6.69 30.30 -29.06
N VAL A 75 -6.57 30.45 -27.74
CA VAL A 75 -6.85 31.70 -27.02
C VAL A 75 -6.01 32.79 -27.67
N HIS A 76 -6.67 33.63 -28.48
CA HIS A 76 -6.02 34.75 -29.13
C HIS A 76 -5.40 35.64 -28.05
N GLN A 77 -4.09 35.86 -28.16
CA GLN A 77 -3.28 36.43 -27.08
C GLN A 77 -3.40 37.95 -26.98
N GLN A 78 -4.61 38.45 -26.77
CA GLN A 78 -4.84 39.80 -26.26
C GLN A 78 -4.74 39.80 -24.73
N LEU A 79 -3.50 39.72 -24.25
CA LEU A 79 -3.16 40.11 -22.88
C LEU A 79 -3.10 41.64 -22.79
N SER A 80 -4.21 42.31 -23.10
CA SER A 80 -4.43 43.70 -22.72
C SER A 80 -4.36 43.76 -21.20
N THR A 81 -3.61 44.72 -20.64
CA THR A 81 -3.48 44.80 -19.18
C THR A 81 -4.83 45.12 -18.54
N PRO A 82 -5.13 44.68 -17.30
CA PRO A 82 -6.42 44.98 -16.66
C PRO A 82 -6.73 46.49 -16.59
N LEU A 83 -5.68 47.32 -16.50
CA LEU A 83 -5.76 48.78 -16.51
C LEU A 83 -6.14 49.37 -17.89
N GLU A 84 -5.65 48.78 -18.99
CA GLU A 84 -6.01 49.20 -20.37
C GLU A 84 -7.50 49.06 -20.64
N TRP A 85 -8.09 47.93 -20.26
CA TRP A 85 -9.52 47.66 -20.47
C TRP A 85 -10.41 48.61 -19.66
N ILE A 86 -10.04 48.87 -18.39
CA ILE A 86 -10.75 49.84 -17.53
C ILE A 86 -10.75 51.23 -18.16
N LEU A 87 -9.61 51.66 -18.71
CA LEU A 87 -9.46 52.96 -19.36
C LEU A 87 -10.28 53.06 -20.66
N GLN A 88 -10.39 51.97 -21.42
CA GLN A 88 -11.23 51.91 -22.63
C GLN A 88 -12.74 51.96 -22.35
N GLN A 89 -13.20 51.50 -21.18
CA GLN A 89 -14.62 51.49 -20.81
C GLN A 89 -15.07 52.68 -19.94
N LYS A 90 -14.18 53.65 -19.63
CA LYS A 90 -14.42 54.79 -18.72
C LYS A 90 -15.00 54.36 -17.34
N LEU A 91 -14.48 53.28 -16.76
CA LEU A 91 -14.85 52.86 -15.40
C LEU A 91 -14.02 53.60 -14.36
N CYS A 92 -14.67 53.99 -13.26
CA CYS A 92 -13.99 54.45 -12.05
C CYS A 92 -13.36 53.25 -11.32
N LEU A 93 -12.26 53.49 -10.60
CA LEU A 93 -11.55 52.46 -9.84
C LEU A 93 -12.29 52.12 -8.52
N PRO A 94 -11.97 50.98 -7.86
CA PRO A 94 -12.37 50.73 -6.48
C PRO A 94 -11.98 51.91 -5.57
N GLY A 95 -12.84 52.29 -4.63
CA GLY A 95 -12.67 53.51 -3.83
C GLY A 95 -13.22 54.78 -4.49
N PHE A 96 -13.78 54.68 -5.70
CA PHE A 96 -14.41 55.78 -6.43
C PHE A 96 -15.77 55.38 -7.01
N TYR A 97 -16.60 56.37 -7.31
CA TYR A 97 -17.87 56.30 -8.00
C TYR A 97 -17.90 57.32 -9.15
N MET A 98 -18.85 57.19 -10.08
CA MET A 98 -19.03 58.12 -11.19
C MET A 98 -20.06 59.20 -10.82
N GLU A 99 -19.65 60.46 -10.77
CA GLU A 99 -20.55 61.57 -10.47
C GLU A 99 -21.44 61.91 -11.68
N GLU A 100 -22.76 61.96 -11.49
CA GLU A 100 -23.73 62.15 -12.58
C GLU A 100 -23.65 63.55 -13.25
N SER A 101 -23.17 64.57 -12.54
CA SER A 101 -23.09 65.96 -13.01
C SER A 101 -21.89 66.25 -13.93
N SER A 102 -20.76 65.58 -13.69
CA SER A 102 -19.49 65.75 -14.43
C SER A 102 -19.19 64.54 -15.33
N GLY A 103 -19.64 63.35 -14.94
CA GLY A 103 -19.20 62.07 -15.49
C GLY A 103 -17.79 61.67 -15.05
N ASP A 104 -17.18 62.39 -14.10
CA ASP A 104 -15.84 62.10 -13.58
C ASP A 104 -15.90 61.22 -12.31
N CYS A 105 -14.74 60.75 -11.85
CA CYS A 105 -14.64 59.79 -10.75
C CYS A 105 -14.38 60.48 -9.41
N ALA A 106 -15.40 60.50 -8.54
CA ALA A 106 -15.33 61.04 -7.19
C ALA A 106 -15.01 59.93 -6.15
N PRO A 107 -14.26 60.22 -5.07
CA PRO A 107 -13.85 59.21 -4.08
C PRO A 107 -14.96 58.87 -3.09
N CYS A 108 -14.94 57.62 -2.58
CA CYS A 108 -15.75 57.20 -1.43
C CYS A 108 -15.20 57.78 -0.11
N THR A 109 -16.08 57.95 0.88
CA THR A 109 -15.74 58.46 2.21
C THR A 109 -15.39 57.32 3.15
N ASP A 110 -14.12 57.24 3.55
CA ASP A 110 -13.60 56.12 4.35
C ASP A 110 -14.37 55.92 5.67
N GLY A 111 -14.90 54.70 5.86
CA GLY A 111 -15.72 54.33 7.02
C GLY A 111 -17.20 54.67 6.91
N ILE A 112 -17.67 55.30 5.82
CA ILE A 112 -19.08 55.60 5.56
C ILE A 112 -19.59 54.83 4.34
N ASP A 113 -18.84 54.85 3.24
CA ASP A 113 -19.18 54.14 2.01
C ASP A 113 -17.94 53.60 1.26
N TYR A 114 -18.17 52.68 0.31
CA TYR A 114 -17.13 51.97 -0.42
C TYR A 114 -17.53 51.57 -1.85
N THR A 115 -16.54 51.27 -2.70
CA THR A 115 -16.71 50.47 -3.92
C THR A 115 -15.57 49.44 -4.02
N ASN A 116 -15.92 48.16 -4.09
CA ASN A 116 -14.94 47.05 -4.07
C ASN A 116 -14.38 46.69 -5.46
N HIS A 117 -15.04 47.16 -6.53
CA HIS A 117 -14.73 46.84 -7.92
C HIS A 117 -14.77 48.10 -8.79
N SER A 118 -14.11 48.04 -9.94
CA SER A 118 -14.19 49.10 -10.95
C SER A 118 -15.62 49.21 -11.47
N ASN A 119 -16.18 50.42 -11.52
CA ASN A 119 -17.62 50.62 -11.61
C ASN A 119 -18.02 51.93 -12.33
N THR A 120 -19.32 52.09 -12.57
CA THR A 120 -19.96 53.33 -13.04
C THR A 120 -21.18 53.65 -12.16
N LEU A 121 -21.07 53.43 -10.84
CA LEU A 121 -22.16 53.67 -9.89
C LEU A 121 -22.33 55.19 -9.67
N PRO A 122 -23.57 55.72 -9.53
CA PRO A 122 -23.81 57.14 -9.26
C PRO A 122 -23.45 57.58 -7.83
N SER A 123 -23.18 56.63 -6.94
CA SER A 123 -22.68 56.83 -5.57
C SER A 123 -21.92 55.59 -5.10
N CYS A 124 -21.14 55.71 -4.04
CA CYS A 124 -20.58 54.55 -3.35
C CYS A 124 -21.68 53.75 -2.60
N LEU A 125 -21.36 52.53 -2.20
CA LEU A 125 -22.22 51.65 -1.41
C LEU A 125 -22.01 51.92 0.08
N LEU A 126 -23.08 52.14 0.86
CA LEU A 126 -22.96 52.34 2.30
C LEU A 126 -22.32 51.13 2.99
N CYS A 127 -21.43 51.40 3.96
CA CYS A 127 -20.80 50.36 4.77
C CYS A 127 -21.84 49.61 5.63
N THR A 128 -21.75 48.28 5.63
CA THR A 128 -22.52 47.40 6.51
C THR A 128 -22.18 47.68 7.98
N THR A 129 -23.20 47.81 8.83
CA THR A 129 -23.02 47.89 10.29
C THR A 129 -23.31 46.54 10.93
N CYS A 130 -22.35 45.98 11.67
CA CYS A 130 -22.48 44.65 12.26
C CYS A 130 -23.62 44.58 13.31
N LYS A 131 -24.43 43.52 13.24
CA LYS A 131 -25.64 43.36 14.06
C LYS A 131 -25.34 42.88 15.47
N SER A 132 -26.32 43.00 16.37
CA SER A 132 -26.24 42.43 17.73
C SER A 132 -26.13 40.90 17.68
N GLY A 133 -24.91 40.38 17.90
CA GLY A 133 -24.57 38.96 17.76
C GLY A 133 -23.37 38.73 16.85
N GLU A 134 -22.97 39.74 16.08
CA GLU A 134 -21.78 39.75 15.23
C GLU A 134 -20.63 40.55 15.88
N GLU A 135 -19.42 40.29 15.41
CA GLU A 135 -18.20 41.03 15.74
C GLU A 135 -17.53 41.52 14.44
N GLU A 136 -17.02 42.75 14.48
CA GLU A 136 -16.27 43.35 13.38
C GLU A 136 -14.87 42.69 13.31
N LYS A 137 -14.56 42.05 12.19
CA LYS A 137 -13.23 41.52 11.87
C LYS A 137 -12.35 42.53 11.15
N SER A 138 -12.94 43.42 10.37
CA SER A 138 -12.28 44.62 9.84
C SER A 138 -13.31 45.72 9.61
N ARG A 139 -12.97 46.94 10.04
CA ARG A 139 -13.66 48.19 9.65
C ARG A 139 -13.88 48.27 8.14
N CYS A 140 -14.90 49.03 7.77
CA CYS A 140 -15.05 49.51 6.40
C CYS A 140 -13.87 50.43 6.01
N THR A 141 -13.62 50.47 4.71
CA THR A 141 -12.68 51.35 4.01
C THR A 141 -13.27 51.71 2.65
N SER A 142 -12.81 52.79 2.02
CA SER A 142 -13.28 53.17 0.67
C SER A 142 -13.27 52.03 -0.37
N THR A 143 -12.40 51.03 -0.24
CA THR A 143 -12.30 49.87 -1.15
C THR A 143 -12.92 48.56 -0.63
N LYS A 144 -13.39 48.48 0.62
CA LYS A 144 -13.89 47.23 1.23
C LYS A 144 -14.93 47.52 2.32
N ASP A 145 -16.06 46.81 2.26
CA ASP A 145 -17.07 46.78 3.32
C ASP A 145 -16.52 46.31 4.68
N THR A 146 -17.28 46.62 5.74
CA THR A 146 -17.13 46.04 7.07
C THR A 146 -17.27 44.52 7.02
N ASP A 147 -16.37 43.81 7.68
CA ASP A 147 -16.36 42.35 7.74
C ASP A 147 -17.02 41.86 9.03
N CYS A 148 -18.32 41.57 8.96
CA CYS A 148 -19.15 41.18 10.11
C CYS A 148 -19.27 39.65 10.22
N GLN A 149 -18.65 39.09 11.27
CA GLN A 149 -18.64 37.65 11.54
C GLN A 149 -19.49 37.31 12.77
N CYS A 150 -20.17 36.16 12.75
CA CYS A 150 -20.89 35.68 13.93
C CYS A 150 -19.94 35.39 15.11
N LYS A 151 -20.32 35.82 16.31
CA LYS A 151 -19.50 35.64 17.53
C LYS A 151 -19.25 34.16 17.86
N PRO A 152 -18.16 33.82 18.56
CA PRO A 152 -17.86 32.44 18.99
C PRO A 152 -19.05 31.73 19.64
N GLY A 153 -19.34 30.51 19.20
CA GLY A 153 -20.54 29.76 19.62
C GLY A 153 -21.82 30.11 18.84
N THR A 154 -21.73 30.92 17.79
CA THR A 154 -22.82 31.19 16.84
C THR A 154 -22.35 31.09 15.39
N PHE A 155 -23.28 30.83 14.47
CA PHE A 155 -23.04 30.64 13.04
C PHE A 155 -24.12 31.30 12.17
N ARG A 156 -23.75 31.80 10.99
CA ARG A 156 -24.67 32.23 9.92
C ARG A 156 -25.09 31.00 9.11
N ARG A 157 -26.27 31.03 8.50
CA ARG A 157 -26.67 30.08 7.44
C ARG A 157 -26.87 30.79 6.11
N GLU A 158 -26.80 30.01 5.03
CA GLU A 158 -27.16 30.42 3.67
C GLU A 158 -28.68 30.65 3.50
N ASP A 159 -29.53 29.88 4.20
CA ASP A 159 -31.00 30.01 4.19
C ASP A 159 -31.52 31.19 5.05
N ALA A 160 -30.69 31.70 5.96
CA ALA A 160 -31.02 32.76 6.91
C ALA A 160 -29.79 33.69 7.13
N PRO A 161 -29.40 34.49 6.12
CA PRO A 161 -28.23 35.36 6.19
C PRO A 161 -28.42 36.57 7.13
N GLU A 162 -29.63 36.78 7.65
CA GLU A 162 -30.01 37.95 8.44
C GLU A 162 -29.56 37.92 9.92
N PHE A 163 -29.30 36.73 10.48
CA PHE A 163 -28.99 36.58 11.91
C PHE A 163 -28.10 35.38 12.22
N CYS A 164 -27.31 35.49 13.30
CA CYS A 164 -26.48 34.41 13.81
C CYS A 164 -27.29 33.44 14.68
N GLN A 165 -27.23 32.15 14.37
CA GLN A 165 -27.87 31.06 15.13
C GLN A 165 -26.88 30.50 16.16
N LYS A 166 -27.35 30.03 17.32
CA LYS A 166 -26.47 29.37 18.31
C LYS A 166 -26.05 27.98 17.83
N CYS A 167 -24.77 27.66 17.96
CA CYS A 167 -24.26 26.31 17.72
C CYS A 167 -24.94 25.29 18.62
N SER A 168 -25.20 24.09 18.10
CA SER A 168 -25.55 22.93 18.92
C SER A 168 -24.31 22.47 19.69
N THR A 169 -24.45 22.20 20.99
CA THR A 169 -23.32 21.83 21.87
C THR A 169 -22.93 20.36 21.79
N ARG A 170 -23.83 19.49 21.31
CA ARG A 170 -23.64 18.04 21.12
C ARG A 170 -24.45 17.55 19.94
N CYS A 171 -24.04 16.42 19.37
CA CYS A 171 -24.84 15.66 18.41
C CYS A 171 -26.02 14.95 19.12
N PRO A 172 -27.08 14.60 18.37
CA PRO A 172 -28.13 13.69 18.86
C PRO A 172 -27.57 12.30 19.21
N ASP A 173 -28.29 11.57 20.06
CA ASP A 173 -27.93 10.20 20.44
C ASP A 173 -27.76 9.28 19.22
N GLY A 174 -26.76 8.38 19.28
CA GLY A 174 -26.37 7.51 18.16
C GLY A 174 -25.56 8.19 17.05
N LYS A 175 -25.27 9.49 17.16
CA LYS A 175 -24.42 10.22 16.20
C LYS A 175 -23.17 10.81 16.85
N VAL A 176 -22.04 10.73 16.14
CA VAL A 176 -20.74 11.29 16.54
C VAL A 176 -20.43 12.58 15.79
N MET A 177 -19.75 13.52 16.44
CA MET A 177 -19.32 14.78 15.82
C MET A 177 -18.12 14.53 14.90
N VAL A 178 -18.18 15.08 13.68
CA VAL A 178 -17.10 14.99 12.68
C VAL A 178 -16.55 16.35 12.25
N MET A 179 -17.22 17.44 12.64
CA MET A 179 -16.80 18.80 12.37
C MET A 179 -17.37 19.71 13.45
N ASP A 180 -16.53 20.55 14.03
CA ASP A 180 -16.93 21.58 14.99
C ASP A 180 -17.81 22.66 14.35
N CYS A 181 -18.39 23.51 15.19
CA CYS A 181 -19.14 24.68 14.72
C CYS A 181 -18.17 25.75 14.18
N THR A 182 -18.53 26.37 13.06
CA THR A 182 -17.79 27.48 12.44
C THR A 182 -18.71 28.69 12.31
N PRO A 183 -18.20 29.92 12.07
CA PRO A 183 -19.05 31.09 11.85
C PRO A 183 -20.04 30.98 10.68
N TRP A 184 -19.93 29.95 9.83
CA TRP A 184 -20.78 29.69 8.65
C TRP A 184 -21.51 28.34 8.70
N SER A 185 -21.33 27.54 9.76
CA SER A 185 -21.96 26.22 9.86
C SER A 185 -22.08 25.71 11.29
N ASN A 186 -23.21 25.08 11.62
CA ASN A 186 -23.33 24.29 12.85
C ASN A 186 -22.33 23.11 12.87
N ILE A 187 -22.20 22.44 14.01
CA ILE A 187 -21.55 21.13 14.12
C ILE A 187 -22.10 20.16 13.06
N LYS A 188 -21.25 19.25 12.54
CA LYS A 188 -21.69 18.13 11.70
C LYS A 188 -21.60 16.82 12.45
N CYS A 189 -22.64 16.02 12.31
CA CYS A 189 -22.83 14.75 13.02
C CYS A 189 -23.10 13.63 12.02
N VAL A 190 -22.45 12.48 12.17
CA VAL A 190 -22.71 11.27 11.38
C VAL A 190 -23.14 10.13 12.31
N ASP A 191 -23.92 9.19 11.78
CA ASP A 191 -24.34 7.99 12.50
C ASP A 191 -23.12 7.14 12.88
N GLN A 192 -23.06 6.70 14.14
CA GLN A 192 -21.89 6.01 14.71
C GLN A 192 -21.57 4.69 14.00
N GLU A 193 -22.57 4.07 13.37
CA GLU A 193 -22.46 2.85 12.56
C GLU A 193 -21.81 3.07 11.16
N SER A 194 -21.59 4.32 10.75
CA SER A 194 -21.31 4.63 9.33
C SER A 194 -19.84 4.47 8.89
N GLY A 195 -19.59 3.38 8.16
CA GLY A 195 -18.59 3.34 7.08
C GLY A 195 -17.15 2.97 7.43
N ALA A 196 -16.61 3.37 8.58
CA ALA A 196 -15.19 3.15 8.91
C ALA A 196 -14.82 1.66 9.02
N SER A 197 -15.70 0.84 9.61
CA SER A 197 -15.39 -0.55 9.96
C SER A 197 -15.20 -1.46 8.73
N LEU A 198 -16.17 -1.52 7.81
CA LEU A 198 -16.15 -2.48 6.71
C LEU A 198 -15.02 -2.24 5.70
N LEU A 199 -14.66 -0.98 5.42
CA LEU A 199 -13.56 -0.66 4.51
C LEU A 199 -12.19 -1.00 5.12
N VAL A 200 -11.98 -0.69 6.41
CA VAL A 200 -10.74 -1.05 7.11
C VAL A 200 -10.62 -2.57 7.27
N ILE A 201 -11.70 -3.27 7.61
CA ILE A 201 -11.74 -4.74 7.65
C ILE A 201 -11.43 -5.32 6.27
N GLY A 202 -11.98 -4.76 5.19
CA GLY A 202 -11.70 -5.19 3.81
C GLY A 202 -10.24 -5.04 3.41
N ILE A 203 -9.61 -3.90 3.77
CA ILE A 203 -8.19 -3.66 3.52
C ILE A 203 -7.32 -4.62 4.33
N VAL A 204 -7.58 -4.78 5.64
CA VAL A 204 -6.79 -5.66 6.53
C VAL A 204 -6.91 -7.12 6.10
N THR A 205 -8.13 -7.61 5.81
CA THR A 205 -8.33 -9.00 5.34
C THR A 205 -7.69 -9.23 3.97
N GLY A 206 -7.82 -8.28 3.03
CA GLY A 206 -7.18 -8.34 1.72
C GLY A 206 -5.64 -8.40 1.80
N LEU A 207 -5.03 -7.61 2.69
CA LEU A 207 -3.58 -7.63 2.94
C LEU A 207 -3.13 -8.98 3.55
N VAL A 208 -3.84 -9.48 4.56
CA VAL A 208 -3.52 -10.78 5.20
C VAL A 208 -3.63 -11.94 4.19
N ILE A 209 -4.70 -11.99 3.39
CA ILE A 209 -4.87 -13.00 2.34
C ILE A 209 -3.75 -12.91 1.30
N THR A 210 -3.39 -11.69 0.88
CA THR A 210 -2.29 -11.46 -0.08
C THR A 210 -0.95 -11.96 0.46
N ILE A 211 -0.62 -11.67 1.72
CA ILE A 211 0.61 -12.15 2.38
C ILE A 211 0.62 -13.69 2.46
N VAL A 212 -0.51 -14.31 2.82
CA VAL A 212 -0.63 -15.78 2.88
C VAL A 212 -0.46 -16.41 1.49
N LEU A 213 -1.04 -15.83 0.44
CA LEU A 213 -0.88 -16.31 -0.94
C LEU A 213 0.56 -16.18 -1.43
N ILE A 214 1.23 -15.05 -1.18
CA ILE A 214 2.65 -14.86 -1.50
C ILE A 214 3.50 -15.89 -0.73
N GLY A 215 3.26 -16.06 0.58
CA GLY A 215 3.91 -17.06 1.40
C GLY A 215 3.75 -18.49 0.87
N CYS A 216 2.55 -18.84 0.38
CA CYS A 216 2.28 -20.14 -0.23
C CYS A 216 3.02 -20.33 -1.56
N VAL A 217 3.07 -19.31 -2.43
CA VAL A 217 3.82 -19.37 -3.70
C VAL A 217 5.32 -19.48 -3.45
N VAL A 218 5.85 -18.68 -2.51
CA VAL A 218 7.26 -18.73 -2.07
C VAL A 218 7.57 -20.11 -1.49
N TRP A 219 6.75 -20.65 -0.58
CA TRP A 219 6.94 -21.98 0.00
C TRP A 219 6.93 -23.10 -1.04
N ARG A 220 6.02 -23.04 -2.03
CA ARG A 220 5.96 -23.99 -3.16
C ARG A 220 7.23 -23.90 -4.02
N PHE A 221 7.70 -22.69 -4.32
CA PHE A 221 8.93 -22.46 -5.09
C PHE A 221 10.18 -22.96 -4.33
N PHE A 222 10.33 -22.61 -3.06
CA PHE A 222 11.44 -23.04 -2.22
C PHE A 222 11.46 -24.56 -2.03
N LYS A 223 10.31 -25.23 -1.80
CA LYS A 223 10.27 -26.71 -1.78
C LYS A 223 10.65 -27.34 -3.12
N GLY A 224 10.31 -26.72 -4.25
CA GLY A 224 10.73 -27.18 -5.57
C GLY A 224 12.25 -27.06 -5.79
N VAL A 225 12.85 -25.93 -5.41
CA VAL A 225 14.28 -25.65 -5.65
C VAL A 225 15.21 -26.34 -4.65
N PHE A 226 14.84 -26.39 -3.36
CA PHE A 226 15.71 -26.96 -2.32
C PHE A 226 15.65 -28.49 -2.26
N GLY A 227 14.61 -29.14 -2.78
CA GLY A 227 14.46 -30.60 -2.70
C GLY A 227 15.64 -31.38 -3.28
N GLU A 228 16.05 -31.05 -4.51
CA GLU A 228 17.18 -31.72 -5.19
C GLU A 228 18.54 -31.29 -4.61
N CYS A 229 18.68 -30.00 -4.27
CA CYS A 229 19.95 -29.46 -3.78
C CYS A 229 20.29 -29.98 -2.37
N TRP A 230 19.32 -29.98 -1.45
CA TRP A 230 19.52 -30.41 -0.06
C TRP A 230 19.87 -31.90 0.05
N HIS A 231 19.28 -32.76 -0.78
CA HIS A 231 19.64 -34.17 -0.83
C HIS A 231 21.08 -34.38 -1.33
N LYS A 232 21.56 -33.53 -2.24
CA LYS A 232 22.93 -33.58 -2.76
C LYS A 232 23.95 -33.08 -1.72
N VAL A 233 23.63 -32.00 -1.01
CA VAL A 233 24.44 -31.49 0.10
C VAL A 233 24.53 -32.49 1.25
N LYS A 234 23.39 -33.06 1.69
CA LYS A 234 23.37 -34.06 2.78
C LYS A 234 24.30 -35.24 2.48
N LYS A 235 24.24 -35.77 1.26
CA LYS A 235 25.10 -36.89 0.87
C LYS A 235 26.59 -36.52 0.90
N LEU A 236 26.98 -35.35 0.39
CA LEU A 236 28.37 -34.89 0.44
C LEU A 236 28.88 -34.73 1.88
N THR A 237 28.03 -34.32 2.83
CA THR A 237 28.38 -34.28 4.26
C THR A 237 28.59 -35.67 4.85
N GLU A 238 27.77 -36.65 4.46
CA GLU A 238 27.89 -38.05 4.91
C GLU A 238 29.14 -38.73 4.33
N ASP A 239 29.39 -38.59 3.01
CA ASP A 239 30.58 -39.13 2.34
C ASP A 239 31.89 -38.53 2.92
N ASN A 240 31.92 -37.22 3.19
CA ASN A 240 33.07 -36.53 3.78
C ASN A 240 33.33 -36.96 5.25
N ALA A 241 32.26 -37.16 6.03
CA ALA A 241 32.37 -37.64 7.41
C ALA A 241 32.93 -39.08 7.49
N GLN A 242 32.62 -39.93 6.52
CA GLN A 242 33.22 -41.27 6.44
C GLN A 242 34.72 -41.19 6.09
N SER A 243 35.10 -40.43 5.06
CA SER A 243 36.50 -40.26 4.64
C SER A 243 37.41 -39.77 5.79
N HIS A 244 36.96 -38.77 6.55
CA HIS A 244 37.72 -38.24 7.70
C HIS A 244 37.90 -39.27 8.85
N ASN A 245 36.97 -40.22 9.00
CA ASN A 245 37.08 -41.27 10.01
C ASN A 245 37.98 -42.43 9.58
N GLU A 246 38.00 -42.76 8.29
CA GLU A 246 38.94 -43.73 7.71
C GLU A 246 40.39 -43.21 7.76
N ALA A 247 40.60 -41.92 7.43
CA ALA A 247 41.91 -41.27 7.54
C ALA A 247 42.47 -41.29 8.98
N ARG A 248 41.61 -41.08 10.00
CA ARG A 248 42.02 -41.19 11.41
C ARG A 248 42.37 -42.62 11.84
N ARG A 249 41.71 -43.64 11.30
CA ARG A 249 42.06 -45.05 11.57
C ARG A 249 43.44 -45.39 11.01
N LEU A 250 43.70 -45.08 9.73
CA LEU A 250 45.00 -45.30 9.10
C LEU A 250 46.13 -44.57 9.83
N SER A 251 45.87 -43.35 10.31
CA SER A 251 46.84 -42.58 11.10
C SER A 251 47.19 -43.25 12.44
N ALA A 252 46.18 -43.78 13.15
CA ALA A 252 46.39 -44.51 14.41
C ALA A 252 47.12 -45.84 14.21
N GLU A 253 46.76 -46.58 13.16
CA GLU A 253 47.38 -47.87 12.82
C GLU A 253 48.86 -47.70 12.44
N ASN A 254 49.18 -46.69 11.63
CA ASN A 254 50.56 -46.36 11.26
C ASN A 254 51.40 -45.80 12.42
N SER A 255 50.77 -45.17 13.42
CA SER A 255 51.44 -44.78 14.67
C SER A 255 51.80 -46.02 15.50
N SER A 256 50.87 -46.97 15.65
CA SER A 256 51.06 -48.22 16.39
C SER A 256 52.18 -49.09 15.78
N THR A 257 52.20 -49.27 14.46
CA THR A 257 53.28 -50.01 13.79
C THR A 257 54.63 -49.31 13.89
N SER A 258 54.66 -47.98 13.96
CA SER A 258 55.91 -47.21 14.15
C SER A 258 56.51 -47.44 15.55
N GLU A 259 55.70 -47.46 16.61
CA GLU A 259 56.19 -47.76 17.97
C GLU A 259 56.68 -49.21 18.09
N VAL A 260 55.96 -50.18 17.50
CA VAL A 260 56.39 -51.59 17.46
C VAL A 260 57.72 -51.77 16.70
N LEU A 261 57.95 -51.03 15.61
CA LEU A 261 59.22 -51.04 14.89
C LEU A 261 60.37 -50.43 15.71
N LEU A 262 60.14 -49.30 16.37
CA LEU A 262 61.14 -48.68 17.25
C LEU A 262 61.50 -49.57 18.44
N GLY A 263 60.53 -50.30 19.01
CA GLY A 263 60.78 -51.30 20.04
C GLY A 263 61.76 -52.39 19.59
N ARG A 264 61.51 -53.01 18.43
CA ARG A 264 62.40 -54.05 17.87
C ARG A 264 63.80 -53.54 17.54
N ILE A 265 63.91 -52.33 16.98
CA ILE A 265 65.21 -51.69 16.69
C ILE A 265 65.98 -51.39 18.00
N SER A 266 65.27 -51.16 19.11
CA SER A 266 65.89 -51.05 20.43
C SER A 266 66.40 -52.40 20.96
N GLU A 267 65.68 -53.50 20.75
CA GLU A 267 66.13 -54.86 21.12
C GLU A 267 67.35 -55.32 20.30
N GLU A 268 67.38 -55.07 18.98
CA GLU A 268 68.56 -55.43 18.16
C GLU A 268 69.83 -54.67 18.58
N ARG A 269 69.69 -53.43 19.08
CA ARG A 269 70.81 -52.66 19.63
C ARG A 269 71.30 -53.16 20.99
N THR A 270 70.43 -53.70 21.83
CA THR A 270 70.88 -54.33 23.10
C THR A 270 71.51 -55.69 22.85
N ALA A 271 71.04 -56.45 21.85
CA ALA A 271 71.62 -57.74 21.46
C ALA A 271 73.04 -57.62 20.84
N THR A 272 73.36 -56.50 20.20
CA THR A 272 74.65 -56.27 19.51
C THR A 272 75.70 -55.55 20.37
N GLY A 273 75.36 -55.12 21.60
CA GLY A 273 76.23 -54.37 22.50
C GLY A 273 77.04 -55.19 23.52
N SER A 274 77.08 -56.52 23.39
CA SER A 274 77.71 -57.44 24.37
C SER A 274 78.69 -58.40 23.71
N SER A 275 79.93 -57.95 23.49
CA SER A 275 81.11 -58.75 23.11
C SER A 275 82.38 -58.08 23.62
#